data_AF-A0A558HD03-F1
#
_entry.id   AF-A0A558HD03-F1
#
_cell.length_a   1.000
_cell.length_b   1.000
_cell.length_c   1.000
_cell.angle_alpha   90.00
_cell.angle_beta   90.00
_cell.angle_gamma   90.00
#
_symmetry.space_group_name_H-M   'P 1'
#
loop_
_entity.id
_entity.type
_entity.pdbx_description
1 polymer ?
#
loop_
_entity_poly.entity_id
_entity_poly.type
_entity_poly.pdbx_seq_one_letter_code
_entity_poly.pdbx_strand_id
1 'polypeptide(L)'
;DSFEFGGITWERAVGNVAGQPFVATGEAVVIPMGVPDMFLAHYAPADYADAVNTIGLPFYSSTERLKHDKGVEIEAQSNPIILNTRPGACIRLVETA
;
A
#
# COMPACT_ATOMS: atom_id res chain seq x y z
N ASP A 1 -3.37 3.66 20.83
CA ASP A 1 -3.00 2.92 22.05
C ASP A 1 -2.05 1.80 21.68
N SER A 2 -0.98 1.61 22.45
CA SER A 2 -0.03 0.50 22.29
C SER A 2 0.47 0.00 23.65
N PHE A 3 0.84 -1.27 23.72
CA PHE A 3 1.48 -1.87 24.90
C PHE A 3 2.40 -3.04 24.49
N GLU A 4 3.36 -3.38 25.33
CA GLU A 4 4.27 -4.52 25.10
C GLU A 4 3.85 -5.73 25.93
N PHE A 5 3.81 -6.90 25.30
CA PHE A 5 3.56 -8.17 25.98
C PHE A 5 4.15 -9.34 25.18
N GLY A 6 4.84 -10.25 25.86
CA GLY A 6 5.44 -11.44 25.22
C GLY A 6 6.50 -11.13 24.18
N GLY A 7 7.18 -9.98 24.28
CA GLY A 7 8.16 -9.53 23.28
C GLY A 7 7.54 -8.98 21.98
N ILE A 8 6.22 -8.75 21.98
CA ILE A 8 5.47 -8.16 20.86
C ILE A 8 4.91 -6.81 21.30
N THR A 9 5.04 -5.80 20.43
CA THR A 9 4.31 -4.54 20.57
C THR A 9 2.92 -4.71 19.97
N TRP A 10 1.91 -4.58 20.81
CA TRP A 10 0.51 -4.66 20.41
C TRP A 10 -0.03 -3.25 20.19
N GLU A 11 -0.61 -3.00 19.02
CA GLU A 11 -1.16 -1.71 18.64
C GLU A 11 -2.61 -1.85 18.19
N ARG A 12 -3.46 -0.92 18.60
CA ARG A 12 -4.85 -0.88 18.13
C ARG A 12 -4.88 -0.49 16.65
N ALA A 13 -5.32 -1.41 15.79
CA ALA A 13 -5.57 -1.11 14.39
C ALA A 13 -6.75 -0.13 14.25
N VAL A 14 -6.50 1.07 13.71
CA VAL A 14 -7.53 2.13 13.54
C VAL A 14 -7.89 2.40 12.07
N GLY A 15 -7.11 1.86 11.13
CA GLY A 15 -7.30 2.11 9.71
C GLY A 15 -8.55 1.44 9.16
N ASN A 16 -9.28 2.15 8.32
CA ASN A 16 -10.46 1.68 7.62
C ASN A 16 -10.56 2.33 6.23
N VAL A 17 -11.30 1.68 5.33
CA VAL A 17 -11.67 2.24 4.02
C VAL A 17 -13.18 2.16 3.87
N ALA A 18 -13.82 3.29 3.60
CA ALA A 18 -15.28 3.38 3.45
C ALA A 18 -16.07 2.70 4.61
N GLY A 19 -15.59 2.84 5.84
CA GLY A 19 -16.21 2.24 7.04
C GLY A 19 -15.89 0.77 7.27
N GLN A 20 -15.12 0.12 6.39
CA GLN A 20 -14.64 -1.25 6.57
C GLN A 20 -13.25 -1.23 7.22
N PRO A 21 -13.07 -1.77 8.44
CA PRO A 21 -11.78 -1.78 9.11
C PRO A 21 -10.80 -2.71 8.38
N PHE A 22 -9.52 -2.34 8.33
CA PHE A 22 -8.49 -3.20 7.72
C PHE A 22 -8.23 -4.47 8.54
N VAL A 23 -8.48 -4.41 9.85
CA VAL A 23 -8.44 -5.56 10.76
C VAL A 23 -9.80 -5.62 11.44
N ALA A 24 -10.51 -6.73 11.27
CA ALA A 24 -11.87 -6.89 11.79
C ALA A 24 -11.88 -6.97 13.33
N THR A 25 -13.04 -6.67 13.93
CA THR A 25 -13.27 -6.88 15.37
C THR A 25 -13.04 -8.34 15.74
N GLY A 26 -12.28 -8.60 16.80
CA GLY A 26 -11.91 -9.95 17.22
C GLY A 26 -10.77 -10.56 16.39
N GLU A 27 -10.18 -9.83 15.45
CA GLU A 27 -9.00 -10.25 14.71
C GLU A 27 -7.76 -9.42 15.07
N ALA A 28 -6.58 -10.01 14.91
CA ALA A 28 -5.31 -9.31 14.93
C ALA A 28 -4.35 -9.90 13.90
N VAL A 29 -3.36 -9.12 13.45
CA VAL A 29 -2.30 -9.57 12.56
C VAL A 29 -0.96 -9.32 13.24
N VAL A 30 -0.20 -10.38 13.47
CA VAL A 30 1.16 -10.31 13.97
C VAL A 30 2.10 -10.25 12.77
N ILE A 31 2.88 -9.18 12.71
CA ILE A 31 3.88 -8.95 11.67
C ILE A 31 5.27 -8.84 12.31
N PRO A 32 6.29 -9.50 11.76
CA PRO A 32 7.66 -9.30 12.21
C PRO A 32 8.16 -7.93 11.74
N MET A 33 8.81 -7.19 12.63
CA MET A 33 9.41 -5.90 12.35
C MET A 33 10.91 -6.03 12.12
N GLY A 34 11.48 -5.15 11.30
CA GLY A 34 12.93 -5.09 11.08
C GLY A 34 13.51 -6.18 10.17
N VAL A 35 12.67 -6.94 9.45
CA VAL A 35 13.12 -7.94 8.48
C VAL A 35 13.41 -7.26 7.13
N PRO A 36 14.67 -7.23 6.65
CA PRO A 36 15.00 -6.61 5.37
C PRO A 36 14.26 -7.26 4.21
N ASP A 37 13.82 -6.41 3.27
CA ASP A 37 13.16 -6.78 2.02
C ASP A 37 11.89 -7.64 2.18
N MET A 38 11.26 -7.63 3.35
CA MET A 38 10.03 -8.40 3.59
C MET A 38 8.82 -7.77 2.92
N PHE A 39 8.58 -6.48 3.18
CA PHE A 39 7.50 -5.71 2.57
C PHE A 39 8.11 -4.75 1.56
N LEU A 40 7.87 -5.02 0.27
CA LEU A 40 8.42 -4.27 -0.84
C LEU A 40 7.30 -3.56 -1.61
N ALA A 41 7.60 -2.37 -2.11
CA ALA A 41 6.78 -1.68 -3.09
C ALA A 41 7.57 -1.60 -4.40
N HIS A 42 7.08 -2.29 -5.42
CA HIS A 42 7.60 -2.14 -6.78
C HIS A 42 6.57 -1.40 -7.64
N TYR A 43 7.06 -0.69 -8.65
CA TYR A 43 6.23 0.12 -9.53
C TYR A 43 6.47 -0.29 -10.97
N ALA A 44 5.39 -0.43 -11.72
CA ALA A 44 5.46 -0.56 -13.17
C ALA A 44 5.55 0.84 -13.83
N PRO A 45 6.05 0.92 -15.07
CA PRO A 45 5.95 2.15 -15.85
C PRO A 45 4.50 2.60 -16.07
N ALA A 46 4.31 3.89 -16.30
CA ALA A 46 3.02 4.42 -16.74
C ALA A 46 2.68 3.97 -18.16
N ASP A 47 1.39 3.98 -18.51
CA ASP A 47 0.89 3.74 -19.87
C ASP A 47 0.96 4.99 -20.77
N TYR A 48 1.88 5.91 -20.45
CA TYR A 48 2.23 7.04 -21.30
C TYR A 48 3.27 6.66 -22.34
N ALA A 49 3.16 7.25 -23.53
CA ALA A 49 4.06 6.94 -24.65
C ALA A 49 5.54 7.19 -24.33
N ASP A 50 5.84 8.18 -23.47
CA ASP A 50 7.18 8.53 -23.01
C ASP A 50 7.70 7.64 -21.86
N ALA A 51 6.81 6.93 -21.17
CA ALA A 51 7.16 6.01 -20.08
C ALA A 51 7.38 4.55 -20.56
N VAL A 52 7.03 4.23 -21.80
CA VAL A 52 7.20 2.87 -22.37
C VAL A 52 8.67 2.44 -22.28
N ASN A 53 8.90 1.22 -21.79
CA ASN A 53 10.23 0.61 -21.65
C ASN A 53 11.22 1.40 -20.78
N THR A 54 10.71 2.17 -19.81
CA THR A 54 11.51 2.86 -18.78
C THR A 54 11.43 2.15 -17.42
N ILE A 55 12.18 2.62 -16.42
CA ILE A 55 12.05 2.12 -15.04
C ILE A 55 10.79 2.71 -14.42
N GLY A 56 10.00 1.87 -13.74
CA GLY A 56 8.80 2.30 -13.03
C GLY A 56 9.08 3.28 -11.89
N LEU A 57 8.41 4.43 -11.91
CA LEU A 57 8.42 5.44 -10.87
C LEU A 57 7.16 5.33 -9.98
N PRO A 58 7.22 5.80 -8.72
CA PRO A 58 6.07 5.78 -7.83
C PRO A 58 4.86 6.58 -8.33
N PHE A 59 5.10 7.69 -9.03
CA PHE A 59 4.05 8.56 -9.55
C PHE A 59 4.45 9.11 -10.91
N TYR A 60 3.48 9.20 -11.79
CA TYR A 60 3.56 9.89 -13.07
C TYR A 60 2.47 10.95 -13.13
N SER A 61 2.74 12.03 -13.84
CA SER A 61 1.73 13.01 -14.18
C SER A 61 1.91 13.48 -15.62
N SER A 62 0.80 13.67 -16.31
CA SER A 62 0.74 14.24 -17.65
C SER A 62 -0.23 15.42 -17.64
N THR A 63 0.00 16.37 -18.54
CA THR A 63 -0.90 17.53 -18.69
C THR A 63 -1.15 17.80 -20.16
N GLU A 64 -2.40 18.02 -20.55
CA GLU A 64 -2.80 18.37 -21.91
C GLU A 64 -3.66 19.63 -21.93
N ARG A 65 -3.47 20.50 -22.93
CA ARG A 65 -4.35 21.65 -23.14
C ARG A 65 -5.68 21.19 -23.70
N LEU A 66 -6.78 21.58 -23.07
CA LEU A 66 -8.12 21.29 -23.59
C LEU A 66 -8.37 22.00 -24.92
N LYS A 67 -9.32 21.47 -25.70
CA LYS A 67 -9.74 22.06 -26.98
C LYS A 67 -10.10 23.54 -26.81
N HIS A 68 -9.58 24.36 -27.74
CA HIS A 68 -9.76 25.82 -27.76
C HIS A 68 -9.17 26.56 -26.54
N ASP A 69 -8.16 25.99 -25.87
CA ASP A 69 -7.47 26.59 -24.71
C ASP A 69 -8.41 26.95 -23.55
N LYS A 70 -9.51 26.19 -23.41
CA LYS A 70 -10.51 26.39 -22.36
C LYS A 70 -10.11 25.83 -20.99
N GLY A 71 -8.92 25.22 -20.89
CA GLY A 71 -8.40 24.67 -19.66
C GLY A 71 -7.22 23.73 -19.89
N VAL A 72 -6.80 23.06 -18.82
CA VAL A 72 -5.74 22.06 -18.79
C VAL A 72 -6.30 20.80 -18.14
N GLU A 73 -6.17 19.68 -18.83
CA GLU A 73 -6.37 18.36 -18.28
C GLU A 73 -5.09 17.90 -17.60
N ILE A 74 -5.23 17.30 -16.42
CA ILE A 74 -4.11 16.76 -15.65
C ILE A 74 -4.48 15.33 -15.30
N GLU A 75 -3.60 14.40 -15.65
CA GLU A 75 -3.72 13.02 -15.25
C GLU A 75 -2.57 12.68 -14.31
N ALA A 76 -2.86 11.85 -13.31
CA ALA A 76 -1.85 11.29 -12.42
C ALA A 76 -2.07 9.79 -12.31
N GLN A 77 -0.98 9.03 -12.43
CA GLN A 77 -1.01 7.58 -12.39
C GLN A 77 0.05 7.03 -11.42
N SER A 78 -0.28 5.90 -10.79
CA SER A 78 0.65 5.07 -10.03
C SER A 78 0.27 3.61 -10.26
N ASN A 79 1.27 2.78 -10.59
CA ASN A 79 1.09 1.35 -10.87
C ASN A 79 1.87 0.50 -9.86
N PRO A 80 1.50 0.50 -8.55
CA PRO A 80 2.22 -0.22 -7.51
C PRO A 80 1.84 -1.70 -7.44
N ILE A 81 2.81 -2.54 -7.05
CA ILE A 81 2.59 -3.85 -6.45
C ILE A 81 3.27 -3.87 -5.08
N ILE A 82 2.48 -4.16 -4.04
CA ILE A 82 2.98 -4.32 -2.67
C ILE A 82 3.15 -5.82 -2.41
N LEU A 83 4.38 -6.24 -2.16
CA LEU A 83 4.77 -7.65 -2.04
C LEU A 83 5.25 -7.96 -0.63
N ASN A 84 4.73 -9.06 -0.06
CA ASN A 84 5.33 -9.74 1.07
C ASN A 84 6.18 -10.91 0.58
N THR A 85 7.51 -10.80 0.67
CA THR A 85 8.45 -11.85 0.21
C THR A 85 8.48 -13.07 1.14
N ARG A 86 7.92 -12.95 2.35
CA ARG A 86 7.87 -14.00 3.38
C ARG A 86 6.44 -14.14 3.94
N PRO A 87 5.46 -14.57 3.14
CA PRO A 87 4.04 -14.56 3.52
C PRO A 87 3.74 -15.38 4.78
N GLY A 88 4.45 -16.49 5.00
CA GLY A 88 4.26 -17.35 6.18
C GLY A 88 4.74 -16.75 7.50
N ALA A 89 5.44 -15.62 7.49
CA ALA A 89 5.89 -14.95 8.71
C ALA A 89 4.82 -14.04 9.34
N CYS A 90 3.75 -13.71 8.59
CA CYS A 90 2.60 -12.99 9.13
C CYS A 90 1.58 -13.99 9.67
N ILE A 91 1.16 -13.80 10.93
CA ILE A 91 0.21 -14.69 11.59
C ILE A 91 -1.07 -13.92 11.87
N ARG A 92 -2.20 -14.48 11.43
CA ARG A 92 -3.52 -13.96 11.77
C ARG A 92 -4.01 -14.63 13.04
N LEU A 93 -4.45 -13.81 13.99
CA LEU A 93 -5.05 -14.24 15.25
C LEU A 93 -6.54 -13.93 15.20
N VAL A 94 -7.32 -14.83 15.78
CA VAL A 94 -8.76 -14.69 15.94
C VAL A 94 -9.10 -14.92 17.40
N GLU A 95 -9.99 -14.11 17.94
CA GLU A 95 -10.56 -14.31 19.26
C GLU A 95 -11.29 -15.65 19.28
N THR A 96 -10.88 -16.54 20.17
CA THR A 96 -11.61 -17.76 20.47
C THR A 96 -12.58 -17.47 21.61
N ALA A 97 -13.85 -17.78 21.37
CA ALA A 97 -14.93 -17.68 22.35
C ALA A 97 -14.70 -18.57 23.59
#